data_AF-A0AAW6E2W3-F1
#
_entry.id   AF-A0AAW6E2W3-F1
#
_cell.length_a   1.000
_cell.length_b   1.000
_cell.length_c   1.000
_cell.angle_alpha   90.00
_cell.angle_beta   90.00
_cell.angle_gamma   90.00
#
_symmetry.space_group_name_H-M   'P 1'
#
loop_
_entity.id
_entity.type
_entity.pdbx_description
1 polymer ?
#
loop_
_entity_poly.entity_id
_entity_poly.type
_entity_poly.pdbx_seq_one_letter_code
_entity_poly.pdbx_strand_id
1 'polypeptide(L)' 'MKKLILYRVDFDIKKFGEHHYFYYCYAHNAKQARSFAENEWYSYNASHMFHISVSRELNSSIVYNLCNFYLVRDY' A
#
# COMPACT_ATOMS: atom_id res chain seq x y z
N MET A 1 -8.66 -1.84 -23.45
CA MET A 1 -8.62 -1.49 -22.01
C MET A 1 -7.28 -1.94 -21.44
N LYS A 2 -6.59 -1.12 -20.64
CA LYS A 2 -5.32 -1.55 -20.01
C LYS A 2 -5.64 -2.60 -18.93
N LYS A 3 -4.86 -3.68 -18.88
CA LYS A 3 -5.02 -4.73 -17.85
C LYS A 3 -4.74 -4.15 -16.46
N LEU A 4 -5.55 -4.54 -15.48
CA LEU A 4 -5.28 -4.27 -14.07
C LEU A 4 -4.30 -5.31 -13.54
N ILE A 5 -3.31 -4.85 -12.78
CA ILE A 5 -2.27 -5.67 -12.14
C ILE A 5 -2.41 -5.46 -10.63
N LEU A 6 -2.29 -6.54 -9.86
CA LEU A 6 -2.25 -6.46 -8.40
C LEU A 6 -0.90 -5.88 -7.97
N TYR A 7 -0.94 -4.85 -7.15
CA TYR A 7 0.24 -4.22 -6.56
C TYR A 7 0.16 -4.30 -5.05
N ARG A 8 1.31 -4.54 -4.43
CA ARG A 8 1.56 -4.29 -3.02
C ARG A 8 2.27 -2.95 -2.91
N VAL A 9 1.74 -2.08 -2.06
CA VAL A 9 2.34 -0.80 -1.71
C VAL A 9 2.75 -0.88 -0.26
N ASP A 10 4.04 -0.74 0.01
CA ASP A 10 4.61 -0.72 1.36
C ASP A 10 5.00 0.70 1.70
N PHE A 11 4.69 1.14 2.92
CA PHE A 11 4.96 2.51 3.36
C PHE A 11 5.30 2.57 4.84
N ASP A 12 6.21 3.48 5.15
CA ASP A 12 6.69 3.75 6.49
C ASP A 12 6.12 5.07 6.99
N ILE A 13 5.64 5.01 8.23
CA ILE A 13 4.85 6.08 8.83
C ILE A 13 5.50 6.45 10.15
N LYS A 14 5.75 7.75 10.31
CA LYS A 14 6.34 8.28 11.54
C LYS A 14 5.22 8.82 12.43
N LYS A 15 4.72 8.00 13.36
CA LYS A 15 3.69 8.39 14.33
C LYS A 15 4.05 7.82 15.70
N PHE A 16 4.76 8.59 16.54
CA PHE A 16 5.28 8.12 17.84
C PHE A 16 6.17 6.86 17.75
N GLY A 17 6.84 6.68 16.61
CA GLY A 17 7.59 5.48 16.25
C GLY A 17 7.60 5.32 14.73
N GLU A 18 8.42 4.40 14.23
CA GLU A 18 8.39 3.98 12.83
C GLU A 18 7.48 2.75 12.72
N HIS A 19 6.40 2.91 11.96
CA HIS A 19 5.44 1.85 11.71
C HIS A 19 5.42 1.52 10.23
N HIS A 20 5.58 0.24 9.93
CA HIS A 20 5.63 -0.29 8.58
C HIS A 20 4.25 -0.84 8.24
N TYR A 21 3.67 -0.39 7.14
CA TYR A 21 2.37 -0.84 6.69
C TYR A 21 2.44 -1.30 5.24
N PHE A 22 1.51 -2.18 4.85
CA PHE A 22 1.29 -2.54 3.47
C PHE A 22 -0.18 -2.47 3.07
N TYR A 23 -0.40 -2.32 1.76
CA TYR A 23 -1.68 -2.06 1.13
C TYR A 23 -1.73 -2.75 -0.23
N TYR A 24 -2.83 -3.45 -0.53
CA TYR A 24 -3.04 -4.09 -1.84
C TYR A 24 -4.07 -3.35 -2.68
N CYS A 25 -3.75 -3.09 -3.95
CA CYS A 25 -4.69 -2.53 -4.91
C CYS A 25 -4.44 -3.00 -6.35
N TYR A 26 -5.48 -2.89 -7.17
CA TYR A 26 -5.37 -3.04 -8.61
C TYR A 26 -5.07 -1.71 -9.29
N ALA A 27 -4.04 -1.68 -10.13
CA ALA A 27 -3.70 -0.50 -10.93
C ALA A 27 -3.14 -0.87 -12.30
N HIS A 28 -3.11 0.08 -13.23
CA HIS A 28 -2.52 -0.12 -14.56
C HIS A 28 -1.00 -0.01 -14.56
N ASN A 29 -0.42 0.64 -13.55
CA ASN A 29 1.02 0.80 -13.38
C ASN A 29 1.36 1.16 -11.92
N ALA A 30 2.66 1.09 -11.58
CA ALA A 30 3.14 1.35 -10.23
C ALA A 30 2.88 2.79 -9.75
N LYS A 31 2.95 3.79 -10.65
CA LYS A 31 2.67 5.19 -10.32
C LYS A 31 1.21 5.36 -9.86
N GLN A 32 0.27 4.72 -10.56
CA GLN A 32 -1.14 4.76 -10.19
C GLN A 32 -1.41 4.02 -8.88
N ALA A 33 -0.78 2.87 -8.65
CA ALA A 33 -0.88 2.15 -7.37
C ALA A 33 -0.40 3.00 -6.20
N ARG A 34 0.74 3.69 -6.37
CA ARG A 34 1.27 4.64 -5.38
C ARG A 34 0.26 5.73 -5.06
N SER A 35 -0.24 6.44 -6.07
CA SER A 35 -1.19 7.55 -5.87
C SER A 35 -2.51 7.09 -5.24
N PHE A 36 -2.96 5.86 -5.53
CA PHE A 36 -4.13 5.28 -4.89
C PHE A 36 -3.87 5.12 -3.38
N ALA A 37 -2.79 4.42 -3.01
CA ALA A 37 -2.45 4.18 -1.61
C ALA A 37 -2.22 5.48 -0.83
N GLU A 38 -1.60 6.49 -1.46
CA GLU A 38 -1.44 7.83 -0.89
C GLU A 38 -2.79 8.50 -0.59
N ASN A 39 -3.70 8.49 -1.56
CA ASN A 39 -5.01 9.11 -1.39
C ASN A 39 -5.84 8.40 -0.30
N GLU A 40 -5.85 7.07 -0.31
CA GLU A 40 -6.54 6.28 0.73
C GLU A 40 -5.91 6.51 2.10
N TRP A 41 -4.59 6.59 2.22
CA TRP A 41 -3.96 6.83 3.52
C TRP A 41 -4.38 8.18 4.09
N TYR A 42 -4.29 9.24 3.28
CA TYR A 42 -4.58 10.61 3.72
C TYR A 42 -6.08 10.91 3.89
N SER A 43 -6.98 10.07 3.37
CA SER A 43 -8.42 10.18 3.64
C SER A 43 -8.77 9.69 5.06
N TYR A 44 -8.00 8.75 5.62
CA TYR A 44 -8.24 8.18 6.95
C TYR A 44 -7.24 8.62 8.03
N ASN A 45 -6.04 9.07 7.64
CA ASN A 45 -4.95 9.37 8.57
C ASN A 45 -4.26 10.70 8.27
N ALA A 46 -3.93 11.45 9.33
CA ALA A 46 -3.16 12.69 9.23
C ALA A 46 -1.63 12.46 9.31
N SER A 47 -1.19 11.23 9.58
CA SER A 47 0.24 10.92 9.73
C SER A 47 0.95 10.91 8.39
N HIS A 48 2.14 11.48 8.33
CA HIS A 48 2.92 11.56 7.09
C HIS A 48 3.57 10.21 6.76
N MET A 49 3.38 9.75 5.54
CA MET A 49 4.17 8.66 4.96
C MET A 49 5.47 9.27 4.40
N PHE A 50 6.61 8.76 4.85
CA PHE A 50 7.91 9.32 4.42
C PHE A 50 8.68 8.38 3.48
N HIS A 51 8.36 7.08 3.50
CA HIS A 51 8.86 6.12 2.53
C HIS A 51 7.70 5.34 1.93
N ILE A 52 7.70 5.16 0.61
CA ILE A 52 6.68 4.41 -0.11
C ILE A 52 7.36 3.64 -1.25
N SER A 53 7.20 2.32 -1.24
CA SER A 53 7.67 1.42 -2.27
C SER A 53 6.49 0.66 -2.89
N VAL A 54 6.61 0.30 -4.17
CA VAL A 54 5.53 -0.36 -4.92
C VAL A 54 6.11 -1.55 -5.65
N SER A 55 5.53 -2.73 -5.40
CA SER A 55 5.90 -3.98 -6.05
C SER A 55 4.69 -4.63 -6.71
N ARG A 56 4.91 -5.30 -7.83
CA ARG A 56 3.86 -6.13 -8.45
C ARG A 56 3.70 -7.37 -7.59
N GLU A 57 2.46 -7.66 -7.21
CA GLU A 57 2.15 -8.90 -6.53
C GLU A 57 1.91 -9.99 -7.57
N LEU A 58 2.69 -11.07 -7.46
CA LEU A 58 2.63 -12.21 -8.37
C LEU A 58 1.85 -13.37 -7.76
N ASN A 59 1.68 -13.38 -6.44
CA ASN A 59 0.94 -14.39 -5.74
C ASN A 59 -0.55 -14.02 -5.66
N SER A 60 -1.34 -14.54 -6.61
CA SER A 60 -2.79 -14.35 -6.63
C SER A 60 -3.53 -15.09 -5.50
N SER A 61 -2.85 -15.95 -4.74
CA SER A 61 -3.42 -16.70 -3.62
C SER A 61 -3.39 -15.92 -2.30
N ILE A 62 -2.91 -14.68 -2.33
CA ILE A 62 -2.90 -13.81 -1.17
C ILE A 62 -4.34 -13.44 -0.75
N VAL A 63 -4.65 -13.68 0.53
CA VAL A 63 -6.01 -13.51 1.11
C VAL A 63 -6.20 -12.13 1.75
N TYR A 64 -5.30 -11.18 1.51
CA TYR A 64 -5.50 -9.82 2.02
C TYR A 64 -6.61 -9.14 1.23
N ASN A 65 -7.58 -8.57 1.95
CA ASN A 65 -8.58 -7.71 1.35
C ASN A 65 -7.90 -6.53 0.66
N LEU A 66 -8.32 -6.27 -0.57
CA LEU A 66 -7.96 -5.05 -1.29
C LEU A 66 -8.40 -3.83 -0.50
N CYS A 67 -7.71 -2.72 -0.74
CA CYS A 67 -8.04 -1.44 -0.16
C CYS A 67 -8.02 -1.39 1.38
N ASN A 68 -7.25 -2.27 2.02
CA ASN A 68 -7.05 -2.29 3.47
C ASN A 68 -5.58 -2.12 3.83
N PHE A 69 -5.36 -1.42 4.94
CA PHE A 69 -4.05 -1.13 5.50
C PHE A 69 -3.70 -2.17 6.58
N TYR A 70 -2.56 -2.86 6.40
CA TYR A 70 -2.08 -3.87 7.35
C TYR A 70 -0.77 -3.41 7.97
N LEU A 71 -0.67 -3.46 9.30
CA LEU A 71 0.55 -3.16 10.04
C LEU A 71 1.48 -4.39 10.02
N VAL A 72 2.72 -4.20 9.58
CA VAL A 72 3.81 -5.16 9.78
C VAL A 72 4.24 -5.07 11.24
N ARG A 73 4.07 -6.16 11.98
CA ARG A 73 4.62 -6.30 13.33
C ARG A 73 5.91 -7.10 13.21
N ASP A 74 7.03 -6.46 13.49
CA ASP A 74 8.27 -7.19 13.77
C ASP A 74 8.06 -7.94 15.10
N TYR A 75 8.19 -9.26 15.05
CA TYR A 75 8.13 -10.15 16.23
C TYR A 75 9.53 -10.33 16.81
#